data_AF-A0A3P1CKJ2-F1
#
_entry.id   AF-A0A3P1CKJ2-F1
#
_cell.length_a   1.000
_cell.length_b   1.000
_cell.length_c   1.000
_cell.angle_alpha   90.00
_cell.angle_beta   90.00
_cell.angle_gamma   90.00
#
_symmetry.space_group_name_H-M   'P 1'
#
loop_
_entity.id
_entity.type
_entity.pdbx_description
1 polymer ?
#
loop_
_entity_poly.entity_id
_entity_poly.type
_entity_poly.pdbx_seq_one_letter_code
_entity_poly.pdbx_strand_id
1 'polypeptide(L)'
;MANQTITLKTVLHEIQEAGTVFSLKFRKLDGSISFKGQVKKNPTKATVPTGSADGGQKKDLHSIRRNMNQAGALLLYDCKNRHTFEVKIELLVAYNGYTIFHNY
;
A
#
# COMPACT_ATOMS: atom_id res chain seq x y z
N MET A 1 -5.17 3.36 -26.22
CA MET A 1 -4.03 3.81 -25.38
C MET A 1 -3.51 2.57 -24.67
N ALA A 2 -2.21 2.26 -24.75
CA ALA A 2 -1.65 1.10 -24.07
C ALA A 2 -1.83 1.30 -22.56
N ASN A 3 -2.57 0.41 -21.89
CA ASN A 3 -2.67 0.42 -20.43
C ASN A 3 -1.29 0.10 -19.88
N GLN A 4 -0.56 1.12 -19.44
CA GLN A 4 0.73 0.94 -18.80
C GLN A 4 0.53 0.11 -17.52
N THR A 5 1.34 -0.93 -17.36
CA THR A 5 1.27 -1.84 -16.23
C THR A 5 2.41 -1.58 -15.26
N ILE A 6 2.17 -1.81 -13.97
CA ILE A 6 3.17 -1.72 -12.91
C ILE A 6 3.09 -2.98 -12.07
N THR A 7 4.24 -3.52 -11.66
CA THR A 7 4.24 -4.73 -10.82
C THR A 7 3.80 -4.38 -9.40
N LEU A 8 3.11 -5.30 -8.74
CA LEU A 8 2.71 -5.14 -7.35
C LEU A 8 3.92 -4.84 -6.45
N LYS A 9 5.05 -5.51 -6.69
CA LYS A 9 6.30 -5.28 -5.95
C LYS A 9 6.76 -3.81 -6.03
N THR A 10 6.72 -3.20 -7.21
CA THR A 10 7.08 -1.79 -7.39
C THR A 10 6.12 -0.88 -6.64
N VAL A 11 4.81 -1.12 -6.75
CA VAL A 11 3.78 -0.34 -6.02
C VAL A 11 4.01 -0.39 -4.51
N LEU A 12 4.25 -1.58 -3.96
CA LEU A 12 4.48 -1.74 -2.52
C LEU A 12 5.77 -1.07 -2.05
N HIS A 13 6.79 -1.00 -2.90
CA HIS A 13 8.02 -0.26 -2.61
C HIS A 13 7.77 1.25 -2.58
N GLU A 14 7.09 1.80 -3.59
CA GLU A 14 6.80 3.24 -3.68
C GLU A 14 5.88 3.73 -2.54
N ILE A 15 4.85 2.97 -2.20
CA ILE A 15 3.92 3.34 -1.10
C ILE A 15 4.64 3.41 0.26
N GLN A 16 5.80 2.77 0.42
CA GLN A 16 6.56 2.84 1.68
C GLN A 16 7.22 4.20 1.90
N GLU A 17 7.46 4.98 0.85
CA GLU A 17 8.09 6.29 0.93
C GLU A 17 7.20 7.26 1.71
N ALA A 18 7.77 7.88 2.74
CA ALA A 18 7.03 8.75 3.64
C ALA A 18 6.70 10.07 2.94
N GLY A 19 5.45 10.52 3.08
CA GLY A 19 5.00 11.79 2.50
C GLY A 19 4.54 11.71 1.05
N THR A 20 4.79 10.59 0.36
CA THR A 20 4.32 10.39 -1.02
C THR A 20 2.79 10.35 -1.06
N VAL A 21 2.21 11.24 -1.87
CA VAL A 21 0.78 11.26 -2.17
C VAL A 21 0.57 10.58 -3.52
N PHE A 22 -0.32 9.61 -3.56
CA PHE A 22 -0.63 8.83 -4.75
C PHE A 22 -2.13 8.68 -4.93
N SER A 23 -2.53 8.16 -6.08
CA SER A 23 -3.89 7.75 -6.37
C SER A 23 -3.99 6.23 -6.44
N LEU A 24 -5.10 5.70 -5.94
CA LEU A 24 -5.32 4.27 -5.83
C LEU A 24 -6.73 3.89 -6.26
N LYS A 25 -6.83 2.83 -7.05
CA LYS A 25 -8.09 2.15 -7.36
C LYS A 25 -8.03 0.74 -6.80
N PHE A 26 -9.08 0.33 -6.11
CA PHE A 26 -9.16 -0.98 -5.49
C PHE A 26 -10.60 -1.50 -5.50
N ARG A 27 -10.74 -2.82 -5.42
CA ARG A 27 -12.03 -3.49 -5.27
C ARG A 27 -12.40 -3.55 -3.80
N LYS A 28 -13.65 -3.23 -3.48
CA LYS A 28 -14.23 -3.43 -2.15
C LYS A 28 -14.68 -4.89 -2.00
N LEU A 29 -14.99 -5.29 -0.76
CA LEU A 29 -15.48 -6.65 -0.47
C LEU A 29 -16.85 -6.94 -1.11
N ASP A 30 -17.67 -5.90 -1.32
CA ASP A 30 -18.95 -5.99 -2.04
C ASP A 30 -18.76 -6.17 -3.57
N GLY A 31 -17.52 -6.21 -4.05
CA GLY A 31 -17.18 -6.36 -5.45
C GLY A 31 -17.16 -5.06 -6.26
N SER A 32 -17.64 -3.93 -5.70
CA SER A 32 -17.60 -2.61 -6.33
C SER A 32 -16.17 -2.05 -6.38
N ILE A 33 -15.93 -1.10 -7.29
CA ILE A 33 -14.63 -0.44 -7.45
C ILE A 33 -14.64 0.92 -6.75
N SER A 34 -13.65 1.17 -5.91
CA SER A 34 -13.41 2.45 -5.29
C SER A 34 -12.18 3.12 -5.89
N PHE A 35 -12.23 4.45 -6.01
CA PHE A 35 -11.10 5.28 -6.40
C PHE A 35 -10.83 6.34 -5.34
N LYS A 36 -9.56 6.53 -5.01
CA LYS A 36 -9.07 7.58 -4.11
C LYS A 36 -7.95 8.33 -4.81
N GLY A 37 -8.17 9.60 -5.15
CA GLY A 37 -7.23 10.40 -5.93
C GLY A 37 -6.04 10.98 -5.14
N GLN A 38 -6.19 11.09 -3.82
CA GLN A 38 -5.14 11.62 -2.94
C GLN A 38 -5.09 10.78 -1.65
N VAL A 39 -4.19 9.81 -1.65
CA VAL A 39 -3.92 8.94 -0.50
C VAL A 39 -2.45 8.99 -0.16
N LYS A 40 -2.13 8.76 1.11
CA LYS A 40 -0.75 8.59 1.57
C LYS A 40 -0.68 7.45 2.55
N LYS A 41 0.52 6.92 2.77
CA LYS A 41 0.77 6.00 3.87
C LYS A 41 0.34 6.67 5.18
N ASN A 42 -0.40 5.94 6.02
CA ASN A 42 -0.86 6.51 7.29
C ASN A 42 0.36 6.82 8.19
N PRO A 43 0.60 8.09 8.58
CA PRO A 43 1.76 8.45 9.40
C PRO A 43 1.65 7.95 10.85
N THR A 44 0.45 7.66 11.35
CA THR A 44 0.22 7.36 12.79
C THR A 44 0.35 5.89 13.17
N LYS A 45 0.63 5.00 12.22
CA LYS A 45 0.93 3.58 12.49
C LYS A 45 2.11 3.11 11.66
N ALA A 46 3.30 3.58 12.00
CA ALA A 46 4.39 2.63 12.11
C ALA A 46 4.07 1.81 13.38
N THR A 47 3.74 0.53 13.23
CA THR A 47 3.86 -0.40 14.35
C THR A 47 5.32 -0.38 14.76
N VAL A 48 5.62 0.43 15.78
CA VAL A 48 6.82 0.27 16.60
C VAL A 48 6.72 -1.17 17.11
N PRO A 49 7.67 -2.06 16.79
CA PRO A 49 7.73 -3.30 17.55
C PRO A 49 8.10 -2.87 18.96
N THR A 50 7.22 -3.15 19.92
CA THR A 50 7.59 -3.26 21.32
C THR A 50 8.63 -4.38 21.40
N GLY A 51 9.90 -4.01 21.22
CA GLY A 51 11.02 -4.92 21.19
C GLY A 51 12.08 -4.47 20.19
N SER A 52 13.21 -4.05 20.76
CA SER A 52 14.53 -3.92 20.13
C SER A 52 14.85 -2.55 19.54
N ALA A 53 15.68 -1.88 20.34
CA ALA A 53 16.69 -0.94 19.92
C ALA A 53 17.47 -1.40 18.67
N ASP A 54 18.16 -0.40 18.11
CA ASP A 54 19.32 -0.51 17.23
C ASP A 54 19.13 -0.66 15.72
N GLY A 55 19.89 0.18 15.01
CA GLY A 55 20.47 -0.14 13.72
C GLY A 55 19.57 0.00 12.50
N GLY A 56 19.89 0.98 11.66
CA GLY A 56 19.43 1.03 10.27
C GLY A 56 19.75 -0.28 9.54
N GLN A 57 18.73 -1.11 9.33
CA GLN A 57 18.82 -2.27 8.45
C GLN A 57 17.85 -2.07 7.28
N LYS A 58 18.40 -2.07 6.06
CA LYS A 58 17.63 -2.21 4.82
C LYS A 58 16.69 -3.40 5.00
N LYS A 59 15.38 -3.15 5.07
CA LYS A 59 14.39 -4.20 5.29
C LYS A 59 14.38 -5.13 4.08
N ASP A 60 15.00 -6.30 4.23
CA ASP A 60 14.96 -7.37 3.25
C ASP A 60 13.51 -7.78 2.93
N LEU A 61 13.27 -8.15 1.67
CA LEU A 61 11.95 -8.56 1.16
C LEU A 61 11.28 -9.66 2.02
N HIS A 62 12.08 -10.46 2.74
CA HIS A 62 11.62 -11.49 3.67
C HIS A 62 11.03 -10.93 4.98
N SER A 63 11.56 -9.83 5.52
CA SER A 63 11.00 -9.18 6.70
C SER A 63 9.74 -8.36 6.35
N ILE A 64 9.67 -7.85 5.11
CA ILE A 64 8.45 -7.32 4.50
C ILE A 64 7.38 -8.43 4.40
N ARG A 65 7.74 -9.62 3.90
CA ARG A 65 6.84 -10.79 3.85
C ARG A 65 6.33 -11.22 5.23
N ARG A 66 7.17 -11.25 6.27
CA ARG A 66 6.71 -11.65 7.62
C ARG A 66 5.73 -10.66 8.25
N ASN A 67 5.90 -9.34 8.03
CA ASN A 67 4.91 -8.35 8.48
C ASN A 67 3.62 -8.37 7.63
N MET A 68 3.70 -8.77 6.36
CA MET A 68 2.54 -8.92 5.47
C MET A 68 1.73 -10.20 5.71
N ASN A 69 2.32 -11.23 6.33
CA ASN A 69 1.67 -12.53 6.54
C ASN A 69 0.56 -12.55 7.59
N GLN A 70 0.39 -11.51 8.40
CA GLN A 70 -0.74 -11.43 9.36
C GLN A 70 -1.87 -10.50 8.92
N ALA A 71 -1.65 -9.61 7.95
CA ALA A 71 -2.70 -8.84 7.31
C ALA A 71 -2.22 -8.39 5.93
N GLY A 72 -2.66 -9.05 4.86
CA GLY A 72 -2.39 -8.63 3.48
C GLY A 72 -3.12 -7.33 3.11
N ALA A 73 -3.06 -6.30 3.95
CA ALA A 73 -3.75 -5.03 3.81
C ALA A 73 -2.82 -3.84 4.08
N LEU A 74 -3.02 -2.76 3.34
CA LEU A 74 -2.36 -1.47 3.53
C LEU A 74 -3.26 -0.57 4.38
N LEU A 75 -2.70 0.01 5.43
CA LEU A 75 -3.35 1.07 6.19
C LEU A 75 -2.96 2.43 5.59
N LEU A 76 -3.93 3.08 4.96
CA LEU A 76 -3.75 4.32 4.21
C LEU A 76 -4.55 5.46 4.84
N TYR A 77 -4.16 6.68 4.51
CA TYR A 77 -4.88 7.89 4.89
C TYR A 77 -5.41 8.59 3.64
N ASP A 78 -6.72 8.84 3.61
CA ASP A 78 -7.39 9.62 2.58
C ASP A 78 -7.24 11.11 2.89
N CYS A 79 -6.44 11.80 2.08
CA CYS A 79 -6.15 13.23 2.27
C CYS A 79 -7.40 14.11 2.05
N LYS A 80 -8.34 13.68 1.19
CA LYS A 80 -9.55 14.44 0.86
C LYS A 80 -10.58 14.33 1.97
N ASN A 81 -10.85 13.12 2.42
CA ASN A 81 -11.90 12.85 3.41
C ASN A 81 -11.37 12.76 4.85
N ARG A 82 -10.06 13.00 5.06
CA ARG A 82 -9.38 13.06 6.35
C ARG A 82 -9.64 11.86 7.28
N HIS A 83 -9.68 10.65 6.73
CA HIS A 83 -9.81 9.42 7.51
C HIS A 83 -8.78 8.37 7.09
N THR A 84 -8.54 7.42 7.99
CA THR A 84 -7.74 6.23 7.69
C THR A 84 -8.63 5.11 7.19
N PHE A 85 -8.11 4.27 6.31
CA PHE A 85 -8.81 3.11 5.79
C PHE A 85 -7.83 1.99 5.48
N GLU A 86 -8.33 0.76 5.49
CA GLU A 86 -7.58 -0.42 5.12
C GLU A 86 -7.97 -0.89 3.73
N VAL A 87 -6.97 -1.30 2.94
CA VAL A 87 -7.19 -1.89 1.62
C VAL A 87 -6.39 -3.17 1.50
N LYS A 88 -7.07 -4.26 1.15
CA LYS A 88 -6.39 -5.53 0.90
C LYS A 88 -5.52 -5.43 -0.36
N ILE A 89 -4.29 -5.89 -0.25
CA ILE A 89 -3.28 -5.88 -1.31
C ILE A 89 -3.79 -6.66 -2.52
N GLU A 90 -4.41 -7.82 -2.30
CA GLU A 90 -5.01 -8.65 -3.36
C GLU A 90 -6.12 -7.94 -4.15
N LEU A 91 -6.73 -6.90 -3.58
CA LEU A 91 -7.83 -6.15 -4.18
C LEU A 91 -7.38 -4.85 -4.87
N LEU A 92 -6.07 -4.59 -4.93
CA LEU A 92 -5.55 -3.43 -5.63
C LEU A 92 -5.68 -3.61 -7.15
N VAL A 93 -6.15 -2.57 -7.83
CA VAL A 93 -6.43 -2.61 -9.28
C VAL A 93 -5.54 -1.65 -10.05
N ALA A 94 -5.42 -0.41 -9.58
CA ALA A 94 -4.58 0.59 -10.23
C ALA A 94 -3.88 1.49 -9.22
N TYR A 95 -2.68 1.93 -9.58
CA TYR A 95 -1.86 2.86 -8.81
C TYR A 95 -1.36 3.96 -9.74
N ASN A 96 -1.61 5.23 -9.42
CA ASN A 96 -1.21 6.38 -10.25
C ASN A 96 -1.59 6.27 -11.74
N GLY A 97 -2.75 5.65 -12.03
CA GLY A 97 -3.22 5.41 -13.39
C GLY A 97 -2.67 4.15 -14.06
N TYR A 98 -1.65 3.50 -13.49
CA TYR A 98 -1.11 2.23 -13.97
C TYR A 98 -1.95 1.06 -13.49
N THR A 99 -2.16 0.06 -14.36
CA THR A 99 -2.80 -1.20 -13.95
C THR A 99 -1.81 -2.04 -13.16
N ILE A 100 -2.23 -2.53 -12.00
CA ILE A 100 -1.36 -3.33 -11.13
C ILE A 100 -1.35 -4.77 -11.64
N PHE A 101 -0.15 -5.25 -11.97
CA PHE A 101 0.09 -6.64 -12.29
C PHE A 101 0.50 -7.40 -11.02
N HIS A 102 -0.36 -8.32 -10.60
CA HIS A 102 -0.14 -9.19 -9.45
C HIS A 102 0.73 -10.38 -9.87
N ASN A 103 2.05 -10.17 -9.88
CA ASN A 103 3.01 -11.25 -10.07
C ASN A 103 3.26 -11.95 -8.73
N TYR A 104 2.61 -13.09 -8.53
CA TYR A 104 2.82 -13.96 -7.37
C TYR A 104 4.10 -14.80 -7.52
#